data_AF-A0A3N5Y4S1-F1
#
_entry.id   AF-A0A3N5Y4S1-F1
#
_cell.length_a   1.000
_cell.length_b   1.000
_cell.length_c   1.000
_cell.angle_alpha   90.00
_cell.angle_beta   90.00
_cell.angle_gamma   90.00
#
_symmetry.space_group_name_H-M   'P 1'
#
loop_
_entity.id
_entity.type
_entity.pdbx_description
1 polymer ?
#
loop_
_entity_poly.entity_id
_entity_poly.type
_entity_poly.pdbx_seq_one_letter_code
_entity_poly.pdbx_strand_id
1 'polypeptide(L)'
;MIGRFHSGVVKFGPSEPIFRRPAVQTCSRCDTQSPDSTRACPGCGTDLKDLSTTAVALRKFLENPRVNAVNVIVHADACPACQEIQGTYSKDQVPQIPVEGCSHENGCRCFYQPLLEEIFP
;
A
#
# COMPACT_ATOMS: atom_id res chain seq x y z
N MET A 1 52.47 -26.81 8.41
CA MET A 1 51.59 -26.01 7.54
C MET A 1 50.97 -26.93 6.49
N ILE A 2 49.69 -27.28 6.66
CA ILE A 2 48.90 -27.98 5.64
C ILE A 2 47.48 -27.44 5.72
N GLY A 3 47.21 -26.40 4.93
CA GLY A 3 45.87 -25.89 4.71
C GLY A 3 45.20 -26.70 3.59
N ARG A 4 44.10 -27.38 3.90
CA ARG A 4 43.13 -27.85 2.91
C ARG A 4 41.78 -27.21 3.25
N PHE A 5 41.51 -26.05 2.67
CA PHE A 5 40.15 -25.52 2.59
C PHE A 5 39.53 -26.08 1.31
N HIS A 6 38.55 -26.98 1.46
CA HIS A 6 37.73 -27.43 0.35
C HIS A 6 36.83 -26.26 -0.09
N SER A 7 37.01 -25.83 -1.34
CA SER A 7 36.10 -24.95 -2.06
C SER A 7 34.73 -25.60 -2.21
N GLY A 8 33.78 -25.22 -1.35
CA GLY A 8 32.36 -25.49 -1.55
C GLY A 8 31.78 -24.50 -2.55
N VAL A 9 31.73 -24.90 -3.82
CA VAL A 9 31.08 -24.13 -4.89
C VAL A 9 29.56 -24.29 -4.71
N VAL A 10 28.91 -23.32 -4.07
CA VAL A 10 27.45 -23.25 -4.01
C VAL A 10 26.96 -22.89 -5.42
N LYS A 11 26.43 -23.89 -6.14
CA LYS A 11 25.81 -23.70 -7.45
C LYS A 11 24.43 -23.07 -7.25
N PHE A 12 24.32 -21.77 -7.46
CA PHE A 12 23.03 -21.10 -7.64
C PHE A 12 22.46 -21.50 -9.00
N GLY A 13 21.38 -22.28 -9.01
CA GLY A 13 20.62 -22.60 -10.22
C GLY A 13 19.99 -21.35 -10.84
N PRO A 14 19.50 -21.44 -12.10
CA PRO A 14 18.89 -20.31 -12.78
C PRO A 14 17.63 -19.87 -12.03
N SER A 15 17.64 -18.61 -11.57
CA SER A 15 16.52 -17.95 -10.92
C SER A 15 15.31 -17.93 -11.84
N GLU A 16 14.26 -18.66 -11.46
CA GLU A 16 12.92 -18.53 -12.05
C GLU A 16 12.48 -17.05 -12.01
N PRO A 17 11.77 -16.55 -13.03
CA PRO A 17 11.24 -15.20 -13.00
C PRO A 17 10.24 -15.14 -11.85
N ILE A 18 10.60 -14.40 -10.79
CA ILE A 18 9.68 -14.03 -9.72
C ILE A 18 8.57 -13.21 -10.37
N PHE A 19 7.47 -13.87 -10.72
CA PHE A 19 6.25 -13.23 -11.22
C PHE A 19 5.64 -12.48 -10.04
N ARG A 20 6.23 -11.32 -9.71
CA ARG A 20 5.77 -10.43 -8.64
C ARG A 20 4.31 -10.15 -8.93
N ARG A 21 3.41 -10.69 -8.09
CA ARG A 21 2.00 -10.35 -8.18
C ARG A 21 1.92 -8.83 -8.03
N PRO A 22 1.34 -8.12 -9.00
CA PRO A 22 1.24 -6.68 -8.90
C PRO A 22 0.45 -6.35 -7.64
N ALA A 23 0.92 -5.34 -6.93
CA ALA A 23 0.21 -4.75 -5.82
C ALA A 23 -1.27 -4.49 -6.18
N VAL A 24 -2.25 -4.80 -5.33
CA VAL A 24 -3.68 -4.81 -5.73
C VAL A 24 -4.53 -3.73 -5.06
N GLN A 25 -5.32 -3.04 -5.88
CA GLN A 25 -6.38 -2.12 -5.47
C GLN A 25 -7.73 -2.65 -5.95
N THR A 26 -8.79 -2.27 -5.22
CA THR A 26 -10.16 -2.71 -5.52
C THR A 26 -11.01 -1.52 -5.96
N CYS A 27 -11.67 -1.65 -7.10
CA CYS A 27 -12.64 -0.66 -7.57
C CYS A 27 -13.86 -0.62 -6.64
N SER A 28 -14.19 0.54 -6.09
CA SER A 28 -15.37 0.68 -5.20
C SER A 28 -16.71 0.65 -5.95
N ARG A 29 -16.69 0.61 -7.29
CA ARG A 29 -17.89 0.64 -8.13
C ARG A 29 -18.32 -0.73 -8.63
N CYS A 30 -17.35 -1.61 -8.94
CA CYS A 30 -17.61 -2.92 -9.52
C CYS A 30 -16.78 -4.05 -8.90
N ASP A 31 -16.08 -3.77 -7.79
CA ASP A 31 -15.28 -4.72 -7.00
C ASP A 31 -14.15 -5.43 -7.77
N THR A 32 -13.85 -4.98 -8.99
CA THR A 32 -12.74 -5.50 -9.78
C THR A 32 -11.42 -5.17 -9.10
N GLN A 33 -10.62 -6.20 -8.85
CA GLN A 33 -9.24 -6.06 -8.40
C GLN A 33 -8.32 -5.79 -9.59
N SER A 34 -7.39 -4.87 -9.43
CA SER A 34 -6.42 -4.48 -10.46
C SER A 34 -5.10 -4.05 -9.84
N PRO A 35 -4.00 -4.06 -10.61
CA PRO A 35 -2.72 -3.52 -10.14
C PRO A 35 -2.82 -2.09 -9.61
N ASP A 36 -2.05 -1.74 -8.58
CA ASP A 36 -1.97 -0.39 -7.99
C ASP A 36 -1.52 0.67 -9.00
N SER A 37 -0.78 0.24 -10.03
CA SER A 37 -0.36 1.10 -11.15
C SER A 37 -1.49 1.40 -12.15
N THR A 38 -2.62 0.69 -12.07
CA THR A 38 -3.75 0.86 -12.98
C THR A 38 -4.55 2.12 -12.62
N ARG A 39 -4.64 3.08 -13.55
CA ARG A 39 -5.47 4.29 -13.34
C ARG A 39 -6.94 4.06 -13.65
N ALA A 40 -7.24 3.38 -14.75
CA ALA A 40 -8.62 3.11 -15.17
C ALA A 40 -9.00 1.66 -14.86
N CYS A 41 -10.10 1.47 -14.14
CA CYS A 41 -10.59 0.14 -13.79
C CYS A 41 -10.90 -0.68 -15.05
N PRO A 42 -10.32 -1.89 -15.23
CA PRO A 42 -10.54 -2.69 -16.42
C PRO A 42 -11.97 -3.21 -16.54
N GLY A 43 -12.71 -3.30 -15.42
CA GLY A 43 -14.10 -3.76 -15.42
C GLY A 43 -15.14 -2.69 -15.78
N CYS A 44 -14.89 -1.42 -15.48
CA CYS A 44 -15.92 -0.37 -15.62
C CYS A 44 -15.40 0.99 -16.09
N GLY A 45 -14.10 1.13 -16.38
CA GLY A 45 -13.47 2.34 -16.92
C GLY A 45 -13.32 3.51 -15.95
N THR A 46 -13.63 3.34 -14.66
CA THR A 46 -13.57 4.43 -13.68
C THR A 46 -12.13 4.76 -13.27
N ASP A 47 -11.86 6.00 -12.88
CA ASP A 47 -10.57 6.37 -12.29
C ASP A 47 -10.42 5.80 -10.88
N LEU A 48 -9.47 4.90 -10.69
CA LEU A 48 -9.17 4.23 -9.43
C LEU A 48 -8.38 5.13 -8.46
N LYS A 49 -7.78 6.21 -8.96
CA LYS A 49 -7.21 7.24 -8.08
C LYS A 49 -8.30 7.88 -7.22
N ASP A 50 -9.52 7.98 -7.74
CA ASP A 50 -10.65 8.59 -7.03
C ASP A 50 -11.64 7.56 -6.48
N LEU A 51 -11.74 6.40 -7.13
CA LEU A 51 -12.78 5.39 -6.87
C LEU A 51 -12.22 4.00 -6.56
N SER A 52 -10.98 3.91 -6.09
CA SER A 52 -10.55 2.74 -5.32
C SER A 52 -11.19 2.74 -3.93
N THR A 53 -11.31 1.57 -3.32
CA THR A 53 -11.85 1.42 -1.96
C THR A 53 -11.10 2.26 -0.94
N THR A 54 -9.76 2.36 -1.05
CA THR A 54 -8.92 3.20 -0.19
C THR A 54 -9.13 4.69 -0.45
N ALA A 55 -9.23 5.13 -1.71
CA ALA A 55 -9.52 6.53 -2.05
C ALA A 55 -10.88 6.99 -1.52
N VAL A 56 -11.91 6.16 -1.66
CA VAL A 56 -13.24 6.44 -1.12
C VAL A 56 -13.23 6.47 0.42
N ALA A 57 -12.48 5.57 1.06
CA ALA A 57 -12.33 5.59 2.52
C ALA A 57 -11.66 6.87 3.01
N LEU A 58 -10.57 7.31 2.36
CA LEU A 58 -9.93 8.59 2.68
C LEU A 58 -10.93 9.74 2.55
N ARG A 59 -11.63 9.85 1.42
CA ARG A 59 -12.61 10.91 1.19
C ARG A 59 -13.65 10.98 2.30
N LYS A 60 -14.19 9.83 2.74
CA LYS A 60 -15.13 9.77 3.87
C LYS A 60 -14.54 10.32 5.16
N PHE A 61 -13.26 10.08 5.43
CA PHE A 61 -12.58 10.64 6.62
C PHE A 61 -12.35 12.15 6.49
N LEU A 62 -11.96 12.63 5.31
CA LEU A 62 -11.76 14.05 5.05
C LEU A 62 -13.07 14.84 5.21
N GLU A 63 -14.17 14.31 4.66
CA GLU A 63 -15.51 14.92 4.70
C GLU A 63 -16.15 14.88 6.10
N ASN A 64 -15.75 13.96 6.98
CA ASN A 64 -16.35 13.81 8.30
C ASN A 64 -15.82 14.88 9.28
N PRO A 65 -16.64 15.83 9.76
CA PRO A 65 -16.18 16.92 10.63
C PRO A 65 -15.67 16.45 11.99
N ARG A 66 -16.00 15.23 12.43
CA ARG A 66 -15.52 14.66 13.71
C ARG A 66 -14.09 14.13 13.62
N VAL A 67 -13.61 13.86 12.42
CA VAL A 67 -12.22 13.46 12.18
C VAL A 67 -11.37 14.72 12.22
N ASN A 68 -10.34 14.76 13.05
CA ASN A 68 -9.39 15.89 13.08
C ASN A 68 -8.12 15.58 12.26
N ALA A 69 -7.70 14.32 12.26
CA ALA A 69 -6.49 13.83 11.62
C ALA A 69 -6.69 12.40 11.12
N VAL A 70 -5.80 11.96 10.22
CA VAL A 70 -5.80 10.59 9.70
C VAL A 70 -4.43 9.98 9.94
N ASN A 71 -4.42 8.84 10.60
CA ASN A 71 -3.24 8.00 10.71
C ASN A 71 -3.10 7.12 9.47
N VAL A 72 -1.92 7.13 8.87
CA VAL A 72 -1.52 6.12 7.90
C VAL A 72 -0.78 5.03 8.66
N ILE A 73 -1.43 3.89 8.82
CA ILE A 73 -0.85 2.72 9.46
C ILE A 73 -0.29 1.81 8.38
N VAL A 74 0.92 1.32 8.62
CA VAL A 74 1.66 0.45 7.70
C VAL A 74 1.84 -0.90 8.35
N HIS A 75 1.76 -1.97 7.57
CA HIS A 75 2.06 -3.29 8.10
C HIS A 75 3.57 -3.44 8.39
N ALA A 76 3.93 -4.30 9.35
CA ALA A 76 5.32 -4.49 9.77
C ALA A 76 6.27 -4.97 8.65
N ASP A 77 5.74 -5.64 7.63
CA ASP A 77 6.49 -6.11 6.45
C ASP A 77 6.39 -5.16 5.25
N ALA A 78 5.79 -3.97 5.43
CA ALA A 78 5.61 -3.03 4.34
C ALA A 78 6.95 -2.61 3.72
N CYS A 79 6.93 -2.31 2.42
CA CYS A 79 8.12 -1.85 1.71
C CYS A 79 8.63 -0.49 2.23
N PRO A 80 9.90 -0.10 1.98
CA PRO A 80 10.48 1.15 2.48
C PRO A 80 9.66 2.40 2.15
N ALA A 81 9.16 2.52 0.91
CA ALA A 81 8.31 3.64 0.50
C ALA A 81 7.02 3.76 1.33
N CYS A 82 6.43 2.63 1.71
CA CYS A 82 5.27 2.62 2.60
C CYS A 82 5.66 2.96 4.04
N GLN A 83 6.81 2.50 4.54
CA GLN A 83 7.26 2.80 5.89
C GLN A 83 7.52 4.31 6.09
N GLU A 84 8.06 4.98 5.07
CA GLU A 84 8.35 6.42 5.12
C GLU A 84 7.11 7.31 5.30
N ILE A 85 5.93 6.84 4.87
CA ILE A 85 4.67 7.57 5.02
C ILE A 85 3.88 7.19 6.28
N GLN A 86 4.45 6.35 7.15
CA GLN A 86 3.78 6.02 8.41
C GLN A 86 3.70 7.28 9.28
N GLY A 87 2.50 7.61 9.74
CA GLY A 87 2.35 8.76 10.62
C GLY A 87 0.93 9.28 10.74
N THR A 88 0.80 10.40 11.44
CA THR A 88 -0.44 11.15 11.62
C THR A 88 -0.40 12.39 10.74
N TYR A 89 -1.45 12.59 9.95
CA TYR A 89 -1.57 13.70 9.03
C TYR A 89 -2.81 14.54 9.32
N SER A 90 -2.69 15.86 9.18
CA SER A 90 -3.86 16.70 9.03
C SER A 90 -4.59 16.36 7.73
N LYS A 91 -5.88 16.71 7.65
CA LYS A 91 -6.75 16.36 6.52
C LYS A 91 -6.24 16.83 5.15
N ASP A 92 -5.51 17.93 5.11
CA ASP A 92 -4.93 18.52 3.90
C ASP A 92 -3.60 17.89 3.47
N GLN A 93 -2.99 17.07 4.33
CA GLN A 93 -1.65 16.50 4.12
C GLN A 93 -1.64 14.97 3.99
N VAL A 94 -2.80 14.32 4.09
CA VAL A 94 -2.87 12.85 4.06
C VAL A 94 -2.39 12.33 2.70
N PRO A 95 -1.33 11.51 2.64
CA PRO A 95 -0.85 10.97 1.39
C PRO A 95 -1.87 9.96 0.84
N GLN A 96 -1.99 9.91 -0.48
CA GLN A 96 -2.78 8.88 -1.12
C GLN A 96 -2.02 7.55 -1.09
N ILE A 97 -2.68 6.52 -0.56
CA ILE A 97 -2.24 5.12 -0.64
C ILE A 97 -2.99 4.40 -1.77
N PRO A 98 -2.32 3.56 -2.56
CA PRO A 98 -0.88 3.26 -2.55
C PRO A 98 -0.01 4.47 -2.91
N VAL A 99 1.11 4.64 -2.22
CA VAL A 99 2.10 5.67 -2.59
C VAL A 99 2.92 5.24 -3.78
N GLU A 100 3.41 6.22 -4.52
CA GLU A 100 4.37 5.96 -5.60
C GLU A 100 5.61 5.23 -5.05
N GLY A 101 6.09 4.24 -5.80
CA GLY A 101 7.20 3.39 -5.36
C GLY A 101 6.82 2.24 -4.42
N CYS A 102 5.53 2.06 -4.08
CA CYS A 102 5.07 0.85 -3.40
C CYS A 102 5.47 -0.40 -4.20
N SER A 103 6.20 -1.31 -3.57
CA SER A 103 6.86 -2.45 -4.22
C SER A 103 6.64 -3.78 -3.50
N HIS A 104 5.75 -3.81 -2.51
CA HIS A 104 5.46 -5.01 -1.74
C HIS A 104 4.76 -6.08 -2.61
N GLU A 105 5.17 -7.34 -2.48
CA GLU A 105 4.73 -8.45 -3.35
C GLU A 105 3.23 -8.79 -3.23
N ASN A 106 2.63 -8.49 -2.08
CA ASN A 106 1.19 -8.68 -1.82
C ASN A 106 0.38 -7.39 -1.98
N GLY A 107 1.03 -6.35 -2.50
CA GLY A 107 0.47 -5.02 -2.67
C GLY A 107 0.52 -4.12 -1.48
N CYS A 108 -0.02 -2.91 -1.66
CA CYS A 108 0.00 -1.91 -0.59
C CYS A 108 -0.75 -2.44 0.62
N ARG A 109 -0.04 -2.52 1.75
CA ARG A 109 -0.59 -3.00 3.03
C ARG A 109 -0.87 -1.86 4.01
N CYS A 110 -0.92 -0.63 3.51
CA CYS A 110 -1.24 0.53 4.30
C CYS A 110 -2.75 0.68 4.45
N PHE A 111 -3.19 1.29 5.55
CA PHE A 111 -4.59 1.64 5.77
C PHE A 111 -4.72 2.97 6.50
N TYR A 112 -5.83 3.66 6.24
CA TYR A 112 -6.17 4.88 6.96
C TYR A 112 -6.93 4.55 8.25
N GLN A 113 -6.58 5.22 9.33
CA GLN A 113 -7.29 5.18 10.59
C GLN A 113 -7.67 6.61 11.01
N PRO A 114 -8.96 6.93 11.21
CA PRO A 114 -9.38 8.26 11.60
C PRO A 114 -9.04 8.53 13.07
N LEU A 115 -8.59 9.74 13.37
CA LEU A 115 -8.48 10.26 14.73
C LEU A 115 -9.63 11.24 14.99
N LEU A 116 -10.28 11.06 16.14
CA LEU A 116 -11.37 11.91 16.62
C LEU A 116 -10.86 12.70 17.81
N GLU A 117 -11.23 13.98 17.90
CA GLU A 117 -10.75 14.88 18.96
C GLU A 117 -11.54 14.71 20.27
N GLU A 118 -12.82 14.37 20.18
CA GLU A 118 -13.70 14.17 21.33
C GLU A 118 -14.59 12.93 21.17
N ILE A 119 -14.48 12.02 22.14
CA ILE A 119 -15.47 10.99 22.44
C ILE A 119 -16.28 11.56 23.60
N PHE A 120 -17.50 12.07 23.35
CA PHE A 120 -18.36 12.54 24.44
C PHE A 120 -18.74 11.37 25.37
N PRO A 121 -18.77 11.58 26.70
CA PRO A 121 -19.17 10.58 27.68
C PRO A 121 -20.67 10.22 27.62
#